data_AF-A0A968PDZ2-F1
#
_entry.id   AF-A0A968PDZ2-F1
#
_cell.length_a   1.000
_cell.length_b   1.000
_cell.length_c   1.000
_cell.angle_alpha   90.00
_cell.angle_beta   90.00
_cell.angle_gamma   90.00
#
_symmetry.space_group_name_H-M   'P 1'
#
loop_
_entity.id
_entity.type
_entity.pdbx_description
1 polymer ?
#
loop_
_entity_poly.entity_id
_entity_poly.type
_entity_poly.pdbx_seq_one_letter_code
_entity_poly.pdbx_strand_id
1 'polypeptide(L)' 'MDIACGSGRDAVWLAMQGYEVDGLDVLPDALERASDLAHRHGSSSTPGRRMCASSRRFQ' A
#
# COMPACT_ATOMS: atom_id res chain seq x y z
N MET A 1 4.14 6.69 5.33
CA MET A 1 3.05 5.98 6.04
C MET A 1 1.72 6.65 5.68
N ASP A 2 0.72 5.86 5.30
CA ASP A 2 -0.61 6.25 4.85
C ASP A 2 -1.66 5.53 5.71
N ILE A 3 -2.49 6.29 6.44
CA ILE A 3 -3.44 5.78 7.44
C ILE A 3 -4.86 5.90 6.88
N ALA A 4 -5.65 4.83 7.00
CA ALA A 4 -6.91 4.67 6.26
C ALA A 4 -6.67 4.83 4.76
N CYS A 5 -5.65 4.10 4.25
CA CYS A 5 -5.14 4.27 2.89
C CYS A 5 -6.16 3.90 1.80
N GLY A 6 -7.30 3.30 2.17
CA GLY A 6 -8.32 2.86 1.24
C GLY A 6 -7.73 1.92 0.19
N SER A 7 -8.05 2.17 -1.08
CA SER A 7 -7.49 1.42 -2.22
C SER A 7 -5.99 1.66 -2.49
N GLY A 8 -5.29 2.41 -1.62
CA GLY A 8 -3.84 2.55 -1.66
C GLY A 8 -3.31 3.44 -2.79
N ARG A 9 -4.14 4.32 -3.38
CA ARG A 9 -3.74 5.16 -4.53
C ARG A 9 -2.53 6.04 -4.20
N ASP A 10 -2.59 6.74 -3.09
CA ASP A 10 -1.55 7.70 -2.71
C ASP A 10 -0.29 6.94 -2.24
N ALA A 11 -0.47 5.83 -1.52
CA ALA A 11 0.62 4.92 -1.17
C ALA A 11 1.36 4.34 -2.39
N VAL A 12 0.63 3.89 -3.43
CA VAL A 12 1.23 3.40 -4.68
C VAL A 12 1.91 4.54 -5.43
N TRP A 13 1.29 5.72 -5.51
CA TRP A 13 1.91 6.86 -6.18
C TRP A 13 3.24 7.25 -5.54
N LEU A 14 3.30 7.32 -4.21
CA LEU A 14 4.52 7.57 -3.45
C LEU A 14 5.56 6.46 -3.66
N ALA A 15 5.15 5.19 -3.61
CA ALA A 15 6.05 4.06 -3.88
C ALA A 15 6.63 4.11 -5.30
N MET A 16 5.83 4.55 -6.28
CA MET A 16 6.29 4.76 -7.65
C MET A 16 7.34 5.87 -7.76
N GLN A 17 7.27 6.90 -6.91
CA GLN A 17 8.29 7.96 -6.81
C GLN A 17 9.57 7.51 -6.08
N GLY A 18 9.63 6.27 -5.59
CA GLY A 18 10.81 5.73 -4.89
C GLY A 18 10.77 5.92 -3.37
N TYR A 19 9.62 6.27 -2.79
CA TYR A 19 9.44 6.28 -1.35
C TYR A 19 9.11 4.89 -0.81
N GLU A 20 9.53 4.60 0.42
CA GLU A 20 9.03 3.46 1.18
C GLU A 20 7.74 3.87 1.91
N VAL A 21 6.67 3.11 1.67
CA VAL A 21 5.34 3.47 2.18
C VAL A 21 4.65 2.28 2.83
N ASP A 22 4.31 2.44 4.10
CA ASP A 22 3.37 1.56 4.79
C ASP A 22 1.94 2.11 4.66
N GLY A 23 1.05 1.31 4.07
CA GLY A 23 -0.39 1.55 4.00
C GLY A 23 -1.13 0.72 5.05
N LEU A 24 -1.94 1.40 5.85
CA LEU A 24 -2.77 0.77 6.87
C LEU A 24 -4.25 1.10 6.61
N ASP A 25 -5.09 0.07 6.61
CA ASP A 25 -6.54 0.23 6.61
C ASP A 25 -7.20 -0.84 7.49
N VAL A 26 -8.36 -0.52 8.04
CA VAL A 26 -9.15 -1.46 8.85
C VAL A 26 -10.04 -2.34 7.98
N LEU A 27 -10.36 -1.90 6.76
CA LEU A 27 -11.21 -2.60 5.82
C LEU A 27 -10.37 -3.61 5.01
N PRO A 28 -10.63 -4.92 5.12
CA PRO A 28 -9.89 -5.94 4.35
C PRO A 28 -9.96 -5.72 2.84
N ASP A 29 -11.14 -5.39 2.30
CA ASP A 29 -11.34 -5.13 0.88
C ASP A 29 -10.57 -3.90 0.38
N ALA A 30 -10.21 -2.96 1.27
CA ALA A 30 -9.38 -1.81 0.90
C ALA A 30 -7.94 -2.26 0.63
N LEU A 31 -7.42 -3.14 1.48
CA LEU A 31 -6.06 -3.68 1.37
C LEU A 31 -5.89 -4.64 0.20
N GLU A 32 -6.91 -5.45 -0.12
CA GLU A 32 -6.92 -6.25 -1.35
C GLU A 32 -6.78 -5.36 -2.58
N ARG A 33 -7.60 -4.30 -2.68
CA ARG A 33 -7.50 -3.33 -3.78
C ARG A 33 -6.15 -2.61 -3.81
N ALA A 34 -5.60 -2.29 -2.65
CA ALA A 34 -4.28 -1.65 -2.53
C ALA A 34 -3.15 -2.58 -3.01
N SER A 35 -3.19 -3.86 -2.64
CA SER A 35 -2.25 -4.89 -3.10
C SER A 35 -2.35 -5.10 -4.61
N ASP A 36 -3.56 -5.21 -5.14
CA ASP A 36 -3.80 -5.32 -6.59
C ASP A 36 -3.26 -4.11 -7.35
N LEU A 37 -3.47 -2.90 -6.82
CA LEU A 37 -2.96 -1.68 -7.42
C LEU A 37 -1.43 -1.67 -7.42
N ALA A 38 -0.79 -2.04 -6.31
CA ALA A 38 0.65 -2.14 -6.21
C ALA A 38 1.25 -3.17 -7.19
N HIS A 39 0.60 -4.32 -7.36
CA HIS A 39 1.01 -5.34 -8.33
C HIS A 39 0.92 -4.83 -9.77
N ARG A 40 -0.16 -4.14 -10.13
CA ARG A 40 -0.33 -3.56 -11.49
C ARG A 40 0.73 -2.54 -11.84
N HIS A 41 1.24 -1.80 -10.86
CA HIS A 41 2.24 -0.74 -11.05
C HIS A 41 3.70 -1.18 -10.80
N GLY A 42 3.94 -2.47 -10.57
CA GLY A 42 5.30 -3.03 -10.51
C GLY A 42 6.06 -2.65 -9.23
N SER A 43 5.37 -2.44 -8.11
CA SER A 43 6.00 -2.21 -6.80
C SER A 43 6.70 -3.45 -6.22
N SER A 44 6.81 -4.54 -6.97
CA SER A 44 7.40 -5.78 -6.52
C SER A 44 8.93 -5.68 -6.50
N SER A 45 9.48 -5.56 -5.29
CA SER A 45 10.82 -6.05 -4.90
C SER A 45 12.09 -5.33 -5.37
N THR A 46 12.02 -4.16 -6.03
CA THR A 46 13.26 -3.35 -6.18
C THR A 46 13.66 -2.79 -4.81
N PRO A 47 14.92 -2.96 -4.35
CA PRO A 47 15.38 -2.36 -3.09
C PRO A 47 15.16 -0.84 -3.16
N GLY A 48 14.20 -0.32 -2.39
CA GLY A 48 13.80 1.10 -2.36
C GLY A 48 12.39 1.44 -2.86
N ARG A 49 11.67 0.52 -3.54
CA ARG A 49 10.27 0.73 -3.97
C ARG A 49 9.36 -0.28 -3.26
N ARG A 50 9.16 -0.10 -1.96
CA ARG A 50 8.34 -1.01 -1.14
C ARG A 50 7.03 -0.33 -0.72
N MET A 51 5.92 -0.99 -1.05
CA MET A 51 4.63 -0.73 -0.41
C MET A 51 4.26 -1.94 0.47
N CYS A 52 3.93 -1.71 1.74
CA CYS A 52 3.40 -2.73 2.63
C CYS A 52 1.95 -2.39 3.00
N ALA A 53 0.99 -3.23 2.61
CA ALA A 53 -0.43 -3.05 2.97
C ALA A 53 -0.79 -4.04 4.08
N SER A 54 -1.26 -3.57 5.23
CA SER A 54 -1.61 -4.42 6.38
C SER A 54 -2.94 -4.03 7.01
N SER A 55 -3.68 -5.03 7.51
CA SER A 55 -4.84 -4.79 8.37
C SER A 55 -4.39 -4.85 9.82
N ARG A 56 -4.66 -3.80 10.59
CA ARG A 56 -4.68 -3.90 12.05
C ARG A 56 -6.12 -3.92 12.52
N ARG A 57 -6.49 -5.03 13.13
CA ARG A 57 -7.72 -5.13 13.92
C ARG A 57 -7.45 -4.36 15.22
N PHE A 58 -7.95 -3.14 15.31
CA PHE A 58 -8.04 -2.43 16.58
C PHE A 58 -9.05 -3.20 17.44
N GLN A 59 -8.54 -4.03 18.35
CA GLN A 59 -9.29 -4.57 19.48
C GLN A 59 -9.47 -3.47 20.52
#